data_AF-A0A016UJE2-F1
#
_entry.id   AF-A0A016UJE2-F1
#
_cell.length_a   1.000
_cell.length_b   1.000
_cell.length_c   1.000
_cell.angle_alpha   90.00
_cell.angle_beta   90.00
_cell.angle_gamma   90.00
#
_symmetry.space_group_name_H-M   'P 1'
#
loop_
_entity.id
_entity.type
_entity.pdbx_description
1 polymer ?
#
loop_
_entity_poly.entity_id
_entity_poly.type
_entity_poly.pdbx_seq_one_letter_code
_entity_poly.pdbx_strand_id
1 'polypeptide(L)'
;MRYRHYIVSEHSSMGVLFFVALCLYCLGTLTAIPIWYLIFKKRFLHTNFRILIFLITFGGQCVSVLIYTRLICSSLNCYATVCMFSYI
;
A
#
# COMPACT_ATOMS: atom_id res chain seq x y z
N MET A 1 3.46 33.43 7.51
CA MET A 1 4.00 32.26 8.27
C MET A 1 3.05 31.06 8.38
N ARG A 2 1.71 31.21 8.35
CA ARG A 2 0.77 30.06 8.41
C ARG A 2 0.94 29.04 7.28
N TYR A 3 1.18 29.48 6.05
CA TYR A 3 1.33 28.56 4.90
C TYR A 3 2.45 27.53 5.07
N ARG A 4 3.61 27.91 5.64
CA ARG A 4 4.70 26.94 5.93
C ARG A 4 4.27 25.87 6.95
N HIS A 5 3.44 26.21 7.92
CA HIS A 5 2.95 25.26 8.92
C HIS A 5 1.95 24.25 8.34
N TYR A 6 1.12 24.66 7.36
CA TYR A 6 0.24 23.74 6.63
C TYR A 6 1.03 22.77 5.77
N ILE A 7 2.04 23.27 5.03
CA ILE A 7 2.89 22.44 4.15
C ILE A 7 3.68 21.41 4.97
N VAL A 8 4.25 21.79 6.12
CA VAL A 8 4.98 20.86 7.01
C VAL A 8 4.04 19.84 7.67
N SER A 9 2.83 20.24 8.02
CA SER A 9 1.82 19.33 8.60
C SER A 9 1.29 18.33 7.56
N GLU A 10 1.06 18.75 6.32
CA GLU A 10 0.69 17.87 5.21
C GLU A 10 1.80 16.87 4.88
N HIS A 11 3.05 17.32 4.82
CA HIS A 11 4.19 16.44 4.52
C HIS A 11 4.41 15.39 5.62
N SER A 12 4.21 15.75 6.88
CA SER A 12 4.27 14.81 8.00
C SER A 12 3.13 13.80 7.94
N SER A 13 1.93 14.23 7.56
CA SER A 13 0.75 13.37 7.44
C SER A 13 0.89 12.35 6.29
N MET A 14 1.45 12.77 5.16
CA MET A 14 1.76 11.90 4.01
C MET A 14 2.79 10.82 4.37
N GLY A 15 3.81 11.17 5.17
CA GLY A 15 4.80 10.21 5.67
C GLY A 15 4.20 9.15 6.60
N VAL A 16 3.30 9.55 7.51
CA VAL A 16 2.60 8.61 8.40
C VAL A 16 1.69 7.68 7.60
N LEU A 17 0.92 8.19 6.64
CA LEU A 17 0.06 7.36 5.78
C LEU A 17 0.87 6.34 4.98
N PHE A 18 2.04 6.72 4.49
CA PHE A 18 2.96 5.80 3.80
C PHE A 18 3.46 4.68 4.73
N PHE A 19 3.82 5.02 5.97
CA PHE A 19 4.30 4.03 6.94
C PHE A 19 3.18 3.07 7.40
N VAL A 20 1.98 3.59 7.62
CA VAL A 20 0.79 2.79 7.96
C VAL A 20 0.44 1.85 6.81
N ALA A 21 0.46 2.33 5.57
CA ALA A 21 0.26 1.49 4.40
C ALA A 21 1.30 0.35 4.31
N LEU A 22 2.55 0.61 4.72
CA LEU A 22 3.65 -0.37 4.68
C LEU A 22 3.40 -1.49 5.67
N CYS A 23 3.06 -1.10 6.90
CA CYS A 23 2.71 -2.05 7.95
C CYS A 23 1.52 -2.92 7.54
N LEU A 24 0.46 -2.33 6.97
CA LEU A 24 -0.70 -3.08 6.50
C LEU A 24 -0.35 -4.01 5.34
N TYR A 25 0.50 -3.57 4.40
CA TYR A 25 0.99 -4.42 3.31
C TYR A 25 1.82 -5.59 3.83
N CYS A 26 2.76 -5.35 4.75
CA CYS A 26 3.58 -6.39 5.36
C CYS A 26 2.71 -7.40 6.13
N LEU A 27 1.78 -6.94 6.97
CA LEU A 27 0.86 -7.80 7.71
C LEU A 27 -0.05 -8.61 6.78
N GLY A 28 -0.58 -7.98 5.73
CA GLY A 28 -1.39 -8.66 4.70
C GLY A 28 -0.61 -9.73 3.94
N THR A 29 0.67 -9.48 3.66
CA THR A 29 1.55 -10.46 2.99
C THR A 29 1.91 -11.61 3.92
N LEU A 30 2.24 -11.31 5.18
CA LEU A 30 2.59 -12.30 6.20
C LEU A 30 1.43 -13.27 6.49
N THR A 31 0.19 -12.77 6.42
CA THR A 31 -1.02 -13.58 6.56
C THR A 31 -1.43 -14.30 5.28
N ALA A 32 -1.14 -13.74 4.09
CA ALA A 32 -1.42 -14.40 2.82
C ALA A 32 -0.58 -15.67 2.58
N ILE A 33 0.68 -15.69 3.02
CA ILE A 33 1.59 -16.85 2.86
C ILE A 33 1.03 -18.14 3.48
N PRO A 34 0.63 -18.21 4.76
CA PRO A 34 0.05 -19.41 5.34
C PRO A 34 -1.29 -19.78 4.71
N ILE A 35 -2.09 -18.79 4.27
CA ILE A 35 -3.36 -19.04 3.56
C ILE A 35 -3.09 -19.73 2.21
N TRP A 36 -2.12 -19.25 1.43
CA TRP A 36 -1.72 -19.89 0.17
C TRP A 36 -1.15 -21.29 0.37
N TYR A 37 -0.38 -21.49 1.45
CA TYR A 37 0.10 -22.81 1.84
C TYR A 37 -1.05 -23.78 2.17
N LEU A 38 -2.07 -23.32 2.87
CA LEU A 38 -3.27 -24.10 3.19
C LEU A 38 -4.12 -24.41 1.94
N ILE A 39 -4.17 -23.51 0.95
CA ILE A 39 -4.83 -23.76 -0.34
C ILE A 39 -4.14 -24.91 -1.09
N PHE A 40 -2.80 -24.97 -1.06
CA PHE A 40 -2.01 -26.00 -1.72
C PHE A 40 -2.12 -27.37 -1.04
N LYS A 41 -2.15 -27.41 0.30
CA LYS A 41 -2.48 -28.63 1.04
C LYS A 41 -3.97 -28.93 0.87
N LYS A 42 -4.32 -29.66 -0.19
CA LYS A 42 -5.69 -30.02 -0.62
C LYS A 42 -6.59 -30.73 0.42
N ARG A 43 -6.20 -30.82 1.69
CA ARG A 43 -6.89 -31.60 2.73
C ARG A 43 -8.05 -30.91 3.44
N PHE A 44 -8.15 -29.57 3.45
CA PHE A 44 -9.05 -28.89 4.40
C PHE A 44 -10.22 -28.08 3.80
N LEU A 45 -10.18 -27.66 2.53
CA LEU A 45 -11.21 -26.76 1.95
C LEU A 45 -11.81 -27.28 0.64
N HIS A 46 -13.11 -27.03 0.42
CA HIS A 46 -13.78 -27.28 -0.86
C HIS A 46 -13.16 -26.45 -2.00
N THR A 47 -13.12 -26.99 -3.22
CA THR A 47 -12.41 -26.39 -4.37
C THR A 47 -12.89 -24.97 -4.69
N ASN A 48 -14.21 -24.74 -4.62
CA ASN A 48 -14.81 -23.41 -4.85
C ASN A 48 -14.37 -22.38 -3.81
N PHE A 49 -14.24 -22.80 -2.55
CA PHE A 49 -13.86 -21.91 -1.46
C PHE A 49 -12.37 -21.54 -1.50
N ARG A 50 -11.51 -22.47 -1.98
CA ARG A 50 -10.09 -22.19 -2.24
C ARG A 50 -9.89 -21.12 -3.31
N ILE A 51 -10.64 -21.22 -4.42
CA ILE A 51 -10.56 -20.25 -5.51
C ILE A 51 -11.03 -18.87 -5.03
N LEU A 52 -12.11 -18.81 -4.24
CA LEU A 52 -12.60 -17.57 -3.68
C LEU A 52 -11.57 -16.88 -2.78
N ILE A 53 -10.94 -17.61 -1.85
CA ILE A 53 -9.91 -17.07 -0.96
C ILE A 53 -8.68 -16.64 -1.75
N PHE A 54 -8.27 -17.41 -2.74
CA PHE A 54 -7.17 -17.04 -3.63
C PHE A 54 -7.47 -15.74 -4.37
N LEU A 55 -8.67 -15.59 -4.92
CA LEU A 55 -9.08 -14.38 -5.64
C LEU A 55 -9.10 -13.15 -4.73
N ILE A 56 -9.60 -13.28 -3.49
CA ILE A 56 -9.65 -12.18 -2.52
C ILE A 56 -8.24 -11.76 -2.10
N THR A 57 -7.37 -12.73 -1.76
CA THR A 57 -6.00 -12.45 -1.32
C THR A 57 -5.16 -11.87 -2.47
N PHE A 58 -5.29 -12.41 -3.68
CA PHE A 58 -4.62 -11.88 -4.87
C PHE A 58 -5.12 -10.48 -5.24
N GLY A 59 -6.45 -10.27 -5.24
CA GLY A 59 -7.05 -8.98 -5.49
C GLY A 59 -6.62 -7.92 -4.48
N GLY A 60 -6.60 -8.26 -3.19
CA GLY A 60 -6.12 -7.38 -2.13
C GLY A 60 -4.66 -6.95 -2.32
N GLN A 61 -3.80 -7.86 -2.76
CA GLN A 61 -2.39 -7.57 -3.06
C GLN A 61 -2.21 -6.69 -4.31
N CYS A 62 -3.02 -6.90 -5.35
CA CYS A 62 -2.99 -6.03 -6.53
C CYS A 62 -3.43 -4.59 -6.21
N VAL A 63 -4.49 -4.45 -5.41
CA VAL A 63 -4.99 -3.12 -4.99
C VAL A 63 -3.98 -2.42 -4.08
N SER A 64 -3.35 -3.14 -3.15
CA SER A 64 -2.33 -2.54 -2.27
C SER A 64 -1.13 -2.03 -3.05
N VAL A 65 -0.64 -2.78 -4.06
CA VAL A 65 0.44 -2.34 -4.96
C VAL A 65 0.04 -1.11 -5.78
N LEU A 66 -1.19 -1.05 -6.28
CA LEU A 66 -1.71 0.11 -7.01
C LEU A 66 -1.76 1.36 -6.13
N ILE A 67 -2.25 1.25 -4.89
CA ILE A 67 -2.28 2.34 -3.92
C ILE A 67 -0.85 2.83 -3.61
N TYR A 68 0.08 1.89 -3.41
CA TYR A 68 1.49 2.20 -3.19
C TYR A 68 2.11 2.98 -4.34
N THR A 69 1.88 2.51 -5.58
CA THR A 69 2.40 3.14 -6.78
C THR A 69 1.84 4.56 -6.95
N ARG A 70 0.55 4.76 -6.63
CA ARG A 70 -0.08 6.08 -6.65
C ARG A 70 0.51 7.03 -5.61
N LEU A 71 0.72 6.56 -4.37
CA LEU A 71 1.33 7.35 -3.30
C LEU A 71 2.77 7.77 -3.66
N ILE A 72 3.57 6.84 -4.18
CA ILE A 72 4.94 7.12 -4.65
C ILE A 72 4.90 8.15 -5.78
N CYS A 73 4.04 7.98 -6.76
CA CYS A 73 3.91 8.90 -7.90
C CYS A 73 3.48 10.32 -7.45
N SER A 74 2.51 10.43 -6.53
CA SER A 74 2.12 11.71 -5.94
C SER A 74 3.26 12.35 -5.14
N SER A 75 4.02 11.56 -4.38
CA SER A 75 5.18 12.08 -3.66
C SER A 75 6.26 12.61 -4.60
N LEU A 76 6.60 11.88 -5.68
CA LEU A 76 7.58 12.30 -6.68
C LEU A 76 7.17 13.58 -7.41
N ASN A 77 5.89 13.71 -7.79
CA ASN A 77 5.38 14.95 -8.39
C ASN A 77 5.42 16.13 -7.42
N CYS A 78 5.19 15.91 -6.12
CA CYS A 78 5.35 16.93 -5.09
C CYS A 78 6.83 17.35 -4.96
N TYR A 79 7.77 16.41 -4.96
CA TYR A 79 9.20 16.74 -4.96
C TYR A 79 9.63 17.51 -6.22
N ALA A 80 9.15 17.11 -7.40
CA ALA A 80 9.47 17.78 -8.66
C ALA A 80 8.97 19.25 -8.70
N THR A 81 7.78 19.52 -8.15
CA THR A 81 7.22 20.87 -8.08
C THR A 81 7.92 21.75 -7.05
N VAL A 82 8.30 21.20 -5.88
CA VAL A 82 9.08 21.93 -4.86
C VAL A 82 10.50 22.28 -5.36
N CYS A 83 11.14 21.37 -6.11
CA CYS A 83 12.43 21.63 -6.74
C CYS A 83 12.35 22.74 -7.78
N MET A 84 11.33 22.76 -8.65
CA MET A 84 11.14 23.84 -9.63
C MET A 84 10.93 25.22 -8.97
N PHE A 85 10.24 25.28 -7.82
CA PHE A 85 10.01 26.54 -7.10
C PHE A 85 11.25 27.05 -6.33
N SER A 86 12.25 26.20 -6.08
CA SER A 86 13.51 26.61 -5.43
C SER A 86 14.59 27.09 -6.42
N TYR A 87 14.37 26.88 -7.72
CA TYR A 87 15.29 27.31 -8.80
C TYR A 87 14.87 28.65 -9.45
N ILE A 88 13.78 29.27 -8.99
CA ILE A 88 13.31 30.61 -9.36
C ILE A 88 13.48 31.52 -8.14
#